data_AF-A0A6P2AVP4-F1
#
_entry.id   AF-A0A6P2AVP4-F1
#
_cell.length_a   1.000
_cell.length_b   1.000
_cell.length_c   1.000
_cell.angle_alpha   90.00
_cell.angle_beta   90.00
_cell.angle_gamma   90.00
#
_symmetry.space_group_name_H-M   'P 1'
#
loop_
_entity.id
_entity.type
_entity.pdbx_description
1 polymer ?
#
loop_
_entity_poly.entity_id
_entity_poly.type
_entity_poly.pdbx_seq_one_letter_code
_entity_poly.pdbx_strand_id
1 'polypeptide(L)'
;MGIVNQSSYYYGLEAERAGIHAPILAALAQVQRSPHLASGEMGLGISQPQKAIENFPLQVQYAANTIRALSDRLITQGWQGGDLWAAALGGYSDRFLAIVAAGYIPAVEETNVGELAPCDGVALQGAYGQVLETLGLGGDQTALDSQLLMFIEKIPEYYLGLSHQRRGLLEVVRIWRRLDTVGAAMESLARETQKSAQQLAAEDLDIALKQFIQRIAPQYKGFPHQREALLRLVQSWRQLPSRMAVLQSLAVSSRPDPDLHLFDAALLRGVQQIPLNYAGTGAQRNALTEGFRIWRQLNSRQGAIAALGIDPQRLTVASSDPEKLQAIATELDRELLTFIRRVPHTYRETHQQREALIRLMQLWRGLKTRDQTLAALTTDLKTLEQHPPTGELAILSLPQRPEQWTPENLQLNATILPQGQFTWAQATQGGTLMPPDQATVEAMIRIATLGQQVSDRLQRPLLITSWYRPPHINQAVGGLPDSRHLLGDAIDFVCEGLTGNQIYWCLDSWWPGGLARYRRFPYLCHIDARHYRARWLA
;
A
#
# COMPACT_ATOMS: atom_id res chain seq x y z
N MET A 1 14.16 -0.31 18.66
CA MET A 1 13.23 0.83 18.48
C MET A 1 11.83 0.27 18.38
N GLY A 2 11.15 0.13 19.53
CA GLY A 2 9.69 0.03 19.68
C GLY A 2 8.95 -1.05 18.88
N ILE A 3 8.21 -1.89 19.61
CA ILE A 3 6.85 -2.32 19.25
C ILE A 3 6.29 -1.31 18.24
N VAL A 4 5.86 -1.74 17.04
CA VAL A 4 4.94 -0.92 16.24
C VAL A 4 3.79 -0.60 17.19
N ASN A 5 3.84 0.61 17.77
CA ASN A 5 3.25 0.86 19.07
C ASN A 5 1.75 0.58 18.92
N GLN A 6 1.19 -0.42 19.62
CA GLN A 6 -0.24 -0.76 19.47
C GLN A 6 -1.11 0.50 19.64
N SER A 7 -0.65 1.45 20.45
CA SER A 7 -1.22 2.78 20.61
C SER A 7 -1.28 3.60 19.31
N SER A 8 -0.22 3.59 18.49
CA SER A 8 -0.18 4.30 17.19
C SER A 8 -1.21 3.78 16.19
N TYR A 9 -1.50 2.47 16.22
CA TYR A 9 -2.58 1.89 15.41
C TYR A 9 -3.95 2.44 15.83
N TYR A 10 -4.25 2.45 17.14
CA TYR A 10 -5.52 2.99 17.64
C TYR A 10 -5.68 4.48 17.39
N TYR A 11 -4.60 5.28 17.54
CA TYR A 11 -4.64 6.72 17.22
C TYR A 11 -5.00 6.97 15.76
N GLY A 12 -4.37 6.21 14.85
CA GLY A 12 -4.73 6.23 13.44
C GLY A 12 -6.21 5.94 13.29
N LEU A 13 -6.62 4.70 13.62
CA LEU A 13 -7.97 4.18 13.45
C LEU A 13 -9.08 5.14 13.96
N GLU A 14 -8.93 5.67 15.17
CA GLU A 14 -9.97 6.51 15.76
C GLU A 14 -9.95 7.95 15.25
N ALA A 15 -8.77 8.48 14.93
CA ALA A 15 -8.69 9.76 14.23
C ALA A 15 -9.29 9.68 12.83
N GLU A 16 -9.12 8.53 12.16
CA GLU A 16 -9.75 8.22 10.88
C GLU A 16 -11.27 8.28 10.97
N ARG A 17 -11.80 7.57 11.97
CA ARG A 17 -13.24 7.55 12.24
C ARG A 17 -13.74 8.95 12.59
N ALA A 18 -13.14 9.63 13.56
CA ALA A 18 -13.67 10.92 14.01
C ALA A 18 -13.45 12.07 13.00
N GLY A 19 -12.53 11.93 12.04
CA GLY A 19 -12.15 13.01 11.13
C GLY A 19 -11.35 14.09 11.86
N ILE A 20 -10.36 13.69 12.65
CA ILE A 20 -9.45 14.58 13.39
C ILE A 20 -8.01 14.31 13.00
N HIS A 21 -7.10 15.23 13.31
CA HIS A 21 -5.68 15.03 13.00
C HIS A 21 -5.03 14.14 14.06
N ALA A 22 -4.73 12.89 13.71
CA ALA A 22 -4.25 11.83 14.62
C ALA A 22 -3.14 12.22 15.62
N PRO A 23 -2.15 13.08 15.28
CA PRO A 23 -1.11 13.50 16.22
C PRO A 23 -1.61 14.07 17.55
N ILE A 24 -2.83 14.63 17.61
CA ILE A 24 -3.38 15.16 18.86
C ILE A 24 -3.61 14.08 19.92
N LEU A 25 -3.97 12.86 19.50
CA LEU A 25 -4.24 11.75 20.41
C LEU A 25 -2.93 11.24 21.04
N ALA A 26 -1.86 11.20 20.25
CA ALA A 26 -0.53 10.86 20.76
C ALA A 26 -0.01 11.93 21.74
N ALA A 27 -0.21 13.22 21.42
CA ALA A 27 0.18 14.32 22.29
C ALA A 27 -0.60 14.31 23.62
N LEU A 28 -1.90 14.07 23.58
CA LEU A 28 -2.73 13.91 24.78
C LEU A 28 -2.27 12.71 25.63
N ALA A 29 -1.99 11.57 25.02
CA ALA A 29 -1.48 10.40 25.76
C ALA A 29 -0.14 10.70 26.47
N GLN A 30 0.75 11.46 25.82
CA GLN A 30 2.04 11.85 26.37
C GLN A 30 1.91 12.79 27.56
N VAL A 31 0.97 13.73 27.52
CA VAL A 31 0.84 14.81 28.51
C VAL A 31 -0.09 14.41 29.66
N GLN A 32 -1.22 13.79 29.36
CA GLN A 32 -2.25 13.48 30.36
C GLN A 32 -1.83 12.36 31.31
N ARG A 33 -1.30 11.28 30.74
CA ARG A 33 -0.88 10.06 31.47
C ARG A 33 -1.87 9.69 32.58
N SER A 34 -3.16 9.64 32.27
CA SER A 34 -4.23 9.35 33.22
C SER A 34 -5.53 8.99 32.48
N PRO A 35 -6.46 8.22 33.05
CA PRO A 35 -6.32 7.44 34.28
C PRO A 35 -5.32 6.28 34.12
N HIS A 36 -4.95 5.64 35.22
CA HIS A 36 -4.22 4.38 35.18
C HIS A 36 -5.20 3.26 34.80
N LEU A 37 -4.94 2.56 33.69
CA LEU A 37 -5.85 1.56 33.14
C LEU A 37 -5.56 0.17 33.72
N ALA A 38 -6.53 -0.73 33.64
CA ALA A 38 -6.39 -2.09 34.15
C ALA A 38 -5.30 -2.89 33.40
N SER A 39 -4.99 -2.50 32.15
CA SER A 39 -3.91 -3.08 31.34
C SER A 39 -2.50 -2.65 31.77
N GLY A 40 -2.37 -1.71 32.72
CA GLY A 40 -1.09 -1.09 33.10
C GLY A 40 -0.66 0.07 32.19
N GLU A 41 -1.46 0.39 31.18
CA GLU A 41 -1.27 1.57 30.32
C GLU A 41 -1.83 2.84 30.99
N MET A 42 -1.35 4.00 30.55
CA MET A 42 -1.89 5.30 30.96
C MET A 42 -2.87 5.82 29.88
N GLY A 43 -4.01 6.35 30.30
CA GLY A 43 -5.04 6.91 29.42
C GLY A 43 -4.74 8.30 28.86
N LEU A 44 -5.73 8.86 28.15
CA LEU A 44 -5.66 10.13 27.42
C LEU A 44 -6.37 11.29 28.15
N GLY A 45 -6.55 11.17 29.46
CA GLY A 45 -7.23 12.15 30.31
C GLY A 45 -8.76 12.12 30.14
N ILE A 46 -9.32 11.00 29.67
CA ILE A 46 -10.75 10.89 29.39
C ILE A 46 -11.48 10.15 30.51
N SER A 47 -12.61 10.72 30.96
CA SER A 47 -13.56 10.10 31.87
C SER A 47 -14.99 10.17 31.35
N GLN A 48 -15.86 9.31 31.88
CA GLN A 48 -17.29 9.29 31.56
C GLN A 48 -18.06 9.07 32.87
N PRO A 49 -18.95 9.99 33.28
CA PRO A 49 -19.63 9.89 34.58
C PRO A 49 -20.50 8.64 34.72
N GLN A 50 -21.05 8.15 33.61
CA GLN A 50 -22.03 7.06 33.60
C GLN A 50 -21.39 5.70 33.29
N LYS A 51 -20.15 5.68 32.77
CA LYS A 51 -19.48 4.45 32.33
C LYS A 51 -17.96 4.56 32.46
N ALA A 52 -17.37 3.69 33.28
CA ALA A 52 -15.92 3.62 33.40
C ALA A 52 -15.26 3.24 32.06
N ILE A 53 -14.19 3.96 31.69
CA ILE A 53 -13.41 3.72 30.48
C ILE A 53 -12.11 3.03 30.90
N GLU A 54 -12.16 1.70 30.93
CA GLU A 54 -11.16 0.87 31.62
C GLU A 54 -10.00 0.40 30.73
N ASN A 55 -10.10 0.58 29.41
CA ASN A 55 -9.08 0.12 28.46
C ASN A 55 -8.62 1.22 27.50
N PHE A 56 -7.43 1.02 26.96
CA PHE A 56 -6.74 2.01 26.14
C PHE A 56 -7.45 2.29 24.80
N PRO A 57 -7.97 1.29 24.05
CA PRO A 57 -8.74 1.56 22.83
C PRO A 57 -9.96 2.45 23.06
N LEU A 58 -10.70 2.24 24.17
CA LEU A 58 -11.84 3.10 24.52
C LEU A 58 -11.39 4.50 24.94
N GLN A 59 -10.28 4.64 25.67
CA GLN A 59 -9.69 5.97 25.95
C GLN A 59 -9.42 6.75 24.65
N VAL A 60 -8.83 6.09 23.66
CA VAL A 60 -8.53 6.69 22.36
C VAL A 60 -9.81 7.03 21.58
N GLN A 61 -10.79 6.12 21.54
CA GLN A 61 -12.07 6.34 20.87
C GLN A 61 -12.82 7.55 21.44
N TYR A 62 -12.96 7.62 22.77
CA TYR A 62 -13.65 8.74 23.42
C TYR A 62 -12.84 10.04 23.32
N ALA A 63 -11.51 9.99 23.38
CA ALA A 63 -10.67 11.16 23.12
C ALA A 63 -10.92 11.71 21.71
N ALA A 64 -10.97 10.85 20.70
CA ALA A 64 -11.22 11.25 19.32
C ALA A 64 -12.61 11.90 19.15
N ASN A 65 -13.64 11.31 19.76
CA ASN A 65 -14.99 11.89 19.79
C ASN A 65 -15.00 13.25 20.50
N THR A 66 -14.26 13.38 21.59
CA THR A 66 -14.17 14.61 22.39
C THR A 66 -13.51 15.75 21.62
N ILE A 67 -12.38 15.49 20.96
CA ILE A 67 -11.74 16.49 20.10
C ILE A 67 -12.65 16.87 18.94
N ARG A 68 -13.37 15.92 18.34
CA ARG A 68 -14.34 16.20 17.27
C ARG A 68 -15.49 17.08 17.75
N ALA A 69 -16.11 16.74 18.88
CA ALA A 69 -17.22 17.46 19.48
C ALA A 69 -16.82 18.89 19.88
N LEU A 70 -15.66 19.04 20.54
CA LEU A 70 -15.08 20.34 20.88
C LEU A 70 -14.87 21.20 19.63
N SER A 71 -14.28 20.63 18.57
CA SER A 71 -14.08 21.34 17.30
C SER A 71 -15.41 21.84 16.72
N ASP A 72 -16.45 20.99 16.70
CA ASP A 72 -17.77 21.35 16.16
C ASP A 72 -18.48 22.41 17.00
N ARG A 73 -18.34 22.35 18.32
CA ARG A 73 -18.87 23.37 19.23
C ARG A 73 -18.25 24.74 18.95
N LEU A 74 -16.93 24.80 18.80
CA LEU A 74 -16.22 26.03 18.48
C LEU A 74 -16.64 26.59 17.10
N ILE A 75 -16.80 25.72 16.10
CA ILE A 75 -17.34 26.11 14.78
C ILE A 75 -18.73 26.72 14.91
N THR A 76 -19.60 26.11 15.72
CA THR A 76 -20.96 26.62 15.97
C THR A 76 -20.94 27.97 16.71
N GLN A 77 -19.90 28.22 17.51
CA GLN A 77 -19.64 29.50 18.17
C GLN A 77 -18.96 30.55 17.25
N GLY A 78 -18.79 30.24 15.96
CA GLY A 78 -18.29 31.18 14.95
C GLY A 78 -16.79 31.10 14.69
N TRP A 79 -16.07 30.11 15.24
CA TRP A 79 -14.65 29.91 14.92
C TRP A 79 -14.47 29.61 13.44
N GLN A 80 -13.45 30.22 12.85
CA GLN A 80 -13.07 30.01 11.46
C GLN A 80 -12.05 28.88 11.34
N GLY A 81 -11.83 28.40 10.11
CA GLY A 81 -10.86 27.33 9.85
C GLY A 81 -9.45 27.64 10.35
N GLY A 82 -9.00 28.89 10.18
CA GLY A 82 -7.70 29.37 10.65
C GLY A 82 -7.59 29.49 12.18
N ASP A 83 -8.71 29.60 12.90
CA ASP A 83 -8.70 29.58 14.36
C ASP A 83 -8.41 28.18 14.91
N LEU A 84 -8.80 27.14 14.16
CA LEU A 84 -8.61 25.73 14.53
C LEU A 84 -7.30 25.16 13.98
N TRP A 85 -6.86 25.63 12.81
CA TRP A 85 -5.77 25.02 12.04
C TRP A 85 -4.75 26.05 11.58
N ALA A 86 -3.47 25.79 11.85
CA ALA A 86 -2.35 26.59 11.39
C ALA A 86 -1.70 25.92 10.16
N ALA A 87 -2.03 26.41 8.96
CA ALA A 87 -1.54 25.83 7.71
C ALA A 87 0.00 25.87 7.61
N ALA A 88 0.64 26.91 8.12
CA ALA A 88 2.11 27.03 8.16
C ALA A 88 2.80 25.97 9.02
N LEU A 89 2.07 25.34 9.96
CA LEU A 89 2.58 24.27 10.81
C LEU A 89 2.13 22.88 10.35
N GLY A 90 1.15 22.80 9.44
CA GLY A 90 0.56 21.53 9.01
C GLY A 90 -0.28 20.85 10.10
N GLY A 91 -0.80 21.62 11.07
CA GLY A 91 -1.47 21.09 12.25
C GLY A 91 -2.47 22.03 12.91
N TYR A 92 -3.00 21.60 14.06
CA TYR A 92 -3.85 22.42 14.92
C TYR A 92 -3.14 23.71 15.35
N SER A 93 -3.90 24.80 15.46
CA SER A 93 -3.37 26.09 15.91
C SER A 93 -3.05 26.07 17.41
N ASP A 94 -2.13 26.93 17.84
CA ASP A 94 -1.82 27.13 19.27
C ASP A 94 -3.06 27.53 20.07
N ARG A 95 -3.94 28.34 19.45
CA ARG A 95 -5.21 28.78 20.02
C ARG A 95 -6.13 27.59 20.31
N PHE A 96 -6.27 26.66 19.36
CA PHE A 96 -7.09 25.46 19.55
C PHE A 96 -6.47 24.51 20.57
N LEU A 97 -5.15 24.30 20.52
CA LEU A 97 -4.43 23.48 21.50
C LEU A 97 -4.58 24.01 22.93
N ALA A 98 -4.60 25.33 23.11
CA ALA A 98 -4.88 25.95 24.41
C ALA A 98 -6.30 25.64 24.92
N ILE A 99 -7.30 25.61 24.04
CA ILE A 99 -8.68 25.21 24.42
C ILE A 99 -8.74 23.72 24.77
N VAL A 100 -8.05 22.86 24.01
CA VAL A 100 -7.97 21.42 24.32
C VAL A 100 -7.32 21.21 25.70
N ALA A 101 -6.23 21.94 25.99
CA ALA A 101 -5.54 21.86 27.26
C ALA A 101 -6.38 22.33 28.46
N ALA A 102 -7.31 23.26 28.24
CA ALA A 102 -8.24 23.71 29.28
C ALA A 102 -9.26 22.64 29.72
N GLY A 103 -9.35 21.51 28.99
CA GLY A 103 -10.31 20.44 29.23
C GLY A 103 -11.66 20.68 28.55
N TYR A 104 -12.53 19.67 28.62
CA TYR A 104 -13.86 19.72 28.01
C TYR A 104 -14.86 18.91 28.82
N ILE A 105 -16.02 19.51 29.09
CA ILE A 105 -17.16 18.82 29.71
C ILE A 105 -18.26 18.69 28.64
N PRO A 106 -18.62 17.46 28.23
CA PRO A 106 -19.67 17.23 27.24
C PRO A 106 -21.06 17.56 27.80
N ALA A 107 -22.00 17.83 26.89
CA ALA A 107 -23.40 17.96 27.27
C ALA A 107 -23.99 16.57 27.64
N VAL A 108 -25.08 16.56 28.41
CA VAL A 108 -25.66 15.32 28.98
C VAL A 108 -26.12 14.35 27.89
N GLU A 109 -26.53 14.89 26.75
CA GLU A 109 -26.97 14.16 25.55
C GLU A 109 -25.82 13.53 24.75
N GLU A 110 -24.57 13.94 24.95
CA GLU A 110 -23.39 13.46 24.21
C GLU A 110 -22.83 12.15 24.81
N THR A 111 -23.61 11.08 24.73
CA THR A 111 -23.31 9.79 25.40
C THR A 111 -22.05 9.07 24.90
N ASN A 112 -21.52 9.43 23.73
CA ASN A 112 -20.30 8.88 23.14
C ASN A 112 -19.08 9.84 23.25
N VAL A 113 -19.22 10.95 23.97
CA VAL A 113 -18.17 11.95 24.19
C VAL A 113 -17.68 11.88 25.63
N GLY A 114 -16.37 11.96 25.83
CA GLY A 114 -15.77 11.91 27.16
C GLY A 114 -15.57 13.30 27.76
N GLU A 115 -15.54 13.38 29.09
CA GLU A 115 -14.96 14.52 29.78
C GLU A 115 -13.44 14.46 29.62
N LEU A 116 -12.84 15.54 29.13
CA LEU A 116 -11.40 15.71 28.99
C LEU A 116 -10.87 16.52 30.17
N ALA A 117 -9.97 15.91 30.95
CA ALA A 117 -9.30 16.59 32.05
C ALA A 117 -8.40 17.73 31.53
N PRO A 118 -8.27 18.84 32.28
CA PRO A 118 -7.31 19.89 31.95
C PRO A 118 -5.85 19.39 32.08
N CYS A 119 -4.95 19.95 31.28
CA CYS A 119 -3.52 19.66 31.31
C CYS A 119 -2.67 20.91 31.03
N ASP A 120 -1.34 20.79 31.11
CA ASP A 120 -0.43 21.90 30.80
C ASP A 120 -0.41 22.21 29.30
N GLY A 121 -0.83 23.43 28.93
CA GLY A 121 -0.96 23.84 27.54
C GLY A 121 0.36 23.95 26.78
N VAL A 122 1.45 24.35 27.45
CA VAL A 122 2.78 24.44 26.83
C VAL A 122 3.32 23.04 26.56
N ALA A 123 3.13 22.11 27.50
CA ALA A 123 3.49 20.72 27.33
C ALA A 123 2.70 20.06 26.19
N LEU A 124 1.39 20.34 26.07
CA LEU A 124 0.57 19.81 24.98
C LEU A 124 1.01 20.33 23.61
N GLN A 125 1.29 21.64 23.51
CA GLN A 125 1.81 22.23 22.27
C GLN A 125 3.17 21.63 21.89
N GLY A 126 4.09 21.52 22.84
CA GLY A 126 5.41 20.90 22.62
C GLY A 126 5.32 19.43 22.20
N ALA A 127 4.48 18.63 22.87
CA ALA A 127 4.24 17.23 22.52
C ALA A 127 3.63 17.09 21.12
N TYR A 128 2.66 17.94 20.78
CA TYR A 128 2.04 17.94 19.45
C TYR A 128 3.05 18.26 18.35
N GLY A 129 3.87 19.30 18.52
CA GLY A 129 4.94 19.64 17.59
C GLY A 129 5.96 18.52 17.41
N GLN A 130 6.39 17.89 18.50
CA GLN A 130 7.32 16.75 18.47
C GLN A 130 6.75 15.56 17.69
N VAL A 131 5.46 15.26 17.85
CA VAL A 131 4.79 14.19 17.09
C VAL A 131 4.73 14.54 15.61
N LEU A 132 4.44 15.80 15.24
CA LEU A 132 4.44 16.25 13.84
C LEU A 132 5.82 16.09 13.19
N GLU A 133 6.89 16.49 13.87
CA GLU A 133 8.26 16.33 13.39
C GLU A 133 8.62 14.85 13.22
N THR A 134 8.30 14.02 14.22
CA THR A 134 8.60 12.57 14.20
C THR A 134 7.91 11.86 13.03
N LEU A 135 6.69 12.27 12.71
CA LEU A 135 5.93 11.71 11.59
C LEU A 135 6.23 12.40 10.24
N GLY A 136 7.06 13.45 10.25
CA GLY A 136 7.34 14.31 9.09
C GLY A 136 6.10 15.02 8.55
N LEU A 137 5.06 15.19 9.37
CA LEU A 137 3.81 15.87 9.01
C LEU A 137 3.84 17.38 9.28
N GLY A 138 4.85 17.85 10.03
CA GLY A 138 5.07 19.27 10.25
C GLY A 138 5.58 19.99 9.00
N GLY A 139 5.30 21.28 8.92
CA GLY A 139 5.78 22.17 7.85
C GLY A 139 4.67 22.90 7.13
N ASP A 140 5.06 23.74 6.17
CA ASP A 140 4.14 24.62 5.45
C ASP A 140 3.20 23.84 4.52
N GLN A 141 1.91 23.86 4.82
CA GLN A 141 0.83 23.26 4.05
C GLN A 141 -0.16 24.32 3.54
N THR A 142 0.27 25.57 3.37
CA THR A 142 -0.59 26.68 2.92
C THR A 142 -1.26 26.41 1.56
N ALA A 143 -0.62 25.64 0.68
CA ALA A 143 -1.18 25.26 -0.62
C ALA A 143 -2.24 24.13 -0.54
N LEU A 144 -2.30 23.38 0.56
CA LEU A 144 -3.04 22.12 0.64
C LEU A 144 -4.53 22.29 0.33
N ASP A 145 -5.17 23.30 0.90
CA ASP A 145 -6.62 23.50 0.71
C ASP A 145 -6.95 23.74 -0.77
N SER A 146 -6.15 24.55 -1.46
CA SER A 146 -6.32 24.79 -2.90
C SER A 146 -6.12 23.51 -3.73
N GLN A 147 -5.15 22.67 -3.35
CA GLN A 147 -4.90 21.39 -4.01
C GLN A 147 -6.05 20.40 -3.82
N LEU A 148 -6.60 20.33 -2.60
CA LEU A 148 -7.75 19.49 -2.28
C LEU A 148 -9.01 19.95 -3.04
N LEU A 149 -9.24 21.27 -3.13
CA LEU A 149 -10.37 21.82 -3.88
C LEU A 149 -10.27 21.53 -5.38
N MET A 150 -9.11 21.78 -5.99
CA MET A 150 -8.86 21.43 -7.41
C MET A 150 -9.07 19.94 -7.67
N PHE A 151 -8.70 19.08 -6.71
CA PHE A 151 -8.91 17.64 -6.81
C PHE A 151 -10.39 17.28 -6.83
N ILE A 152 -11.18 17.76 -5.86
CA ILE A 152 -12.60 17.37 -5.75
C ILE A 152 -13.49 17.96 -6.83
N GLU A 153 -13.16 19.14 -7.36
CA GLU A 153 -13.91 19.76 -8.47
C GLU A 153 -13.91 18.88 -9.72
N LYS A 154 -12.84 18.11 -9.92
CA LYS A 154 -12.67 17.22 -11.07
C LYS A 154 -13.16 15.80 -10.86
N ILE A 155 -13.42 15.37 -9.62
CA ILE A 155 -13.89 14.01 -9.33
C ILE A 155 -15.09 13.57 -10.19
N PRO A 156 -16.15 14.38 -10.40
CA PRO A 156 -17.31 13.93 -11.18
C PRO A 156 -16.96 13.50 -12.61
N GLU A 157 -15.95 14.13 -13.22
CA GLU A 157 -15.43 13.83 -14.56
C GLU A 157 -14.64 12.50 -14.58
N TYR A 158 -13.96 12.17 -13.49
CA TYR A 158 -13.02 11.03 -13.38
C TYR A 158 -13.54 9.86 -12.54
N TYR A 159 -14.75 9.96 -11.99
CA TYR A 159 -15.35 8.89 -11.21
C TYR A 159 -15.81 7.74 -12.10
N LEU A 160 -15.12 6.61 -11.95
CA LEU A 160 -15.36 5.39 -12.69
C LEU A 160 -16.30 4.44 -11.94
N GLY A 161 -16.58 4.66 -10.66
CA GLY A 161 -17.42 3.76 -9.85
C GLY A 161 -16.69 2.51 -9.36
N LEU A 162 -15.38 2.61 -9.20
CA LEU A 162 -14.54 1.54 -8.65
C LEU A 162 -14.63 1.50 -7.13
N SER A 163 -14.36 0.34 -6.54
CA SER A 163 -14.55 0.08 -5.11
C SER A 163 -13.80 1.07 -4.21
N HIS A 164 -12.54 1.37 -4.52
CA HIS A 164 -11.70 2.30 -3.78
C HIS A 164 -12.15 3.77 -3.93
N GLN A 165 -12.64 4.17 -5.11
CA GLN A 165 -13.22 5.50 -5.33
C GLN A 165 -14.51 5.68 -4.54
N ARG A 166 -15.40 4.67 -4.58
CA ARG A 166 -16.67 4.65 -3.86
C ARG A 166 -16.43 4.72 -2.35
N ARG A 167 -15.49 3.91 -1.84
CA ARG A 167 -15.07 3.94 -0.43
C ARG A 167 -14.57 5.32 -0.02
N GLY A 168 -13.71 5.94 -0.83
CA GLY A 168 -13.21 7.28 -0.57
C GLY A 168 -14.33 8.30 -0.44
N LEU A 169 -15.30 8.31 -1.37
CA LEU A 169 -16.43 9.25 -1.31
C LEU A 169 -17.38 8.97 -0.13
N LEU A 170 -17.59 7.70 0.22
CA LEU A 170 -18.38 7.32 1.39
C LEU A 170 -17.72 7.81 2.70
N GLU A 171 -16.39 7.74 2.81
CA GLU A 171 -15.66 8.30 3.95
C GLU A 171 -15.82 9.82 4.05
N VAL A 172 -15.85 10.53 2.91
CA VAL A 172 -16.15 11.97 2.91
C VAL A 172 -17.54 12.21 3.49
N VAL A 173 -18.57 11.53 2.98
CA VAL A 173 -19.94 11.67 3.48
C VAL A 173 -20.01 11.38 4.98
N ARG A 174 -19.36 10.30 5.41
CA ARG A 174 -19.31 9.85 6.79
C ARG A 174 -18.74 10.94 7.72
N ILE A 175 -17.58 11.47 7.40
CA ILE A 175 -16.90 12.49 8.22
C ILE A 175 -17.66 13.83 8.18
N TRP A 176 -18.14 14.23 6.99
CA TRP A 176 -18.86 15.50 6.80
C TRP A 176 -20.19 15.52 7.55
N ARG A 177 -20.90 14.38 7.61
CA ARG A 177 -22.18 14.23 8.31
C ARG A 177 -22.04 13.72 9.74
N ARG A 178 -20.82 13.51 10.24
CA ARG A 178 -20.53 13.05 11.61
C ARG A 178 -21.14 11.68 11.91
N LEU A 179 -20.90 10.74 11.01
CA LEU A 179 -21.42 9.38 11.10
C LEU A 179 -20.29 8.42 11.51
N ASP A 180 -20.62 7.42 12.32
CA ASP A 180 -19.60 6.48 12.82
C ASP A 180 -19.27 5.37 11.82
N THR A 181 -20.18 5.03 10.91
CA THR A 181 -20.03 3.89 10.02
C THR A 181 -20.32 4.24 8.56
N VAL A 182 -19.73 3.48 7.65
CA VAL A 182 -20.03 3.55 6.21
C VAL A 182 -21.49 3.20 5.92
N GLY A 183 -22.07 2.25 6.67
CA GLY A 183 -23.49 1.90 6.57
C GLY A 183 -24.39 3.10 6.87
N ALA A 184 -24.09 3.85 7.93
CA ALA A 184 -24.83 5.08 8.25
C ALA A 184 -24.67 6.15 7.16
N ALA A 185 -23.50 6.25 6.51
CA ALA A 185 -23.29 7.15 5.38
C ALA A 185 -24.15 6.75 4.17
N MET A 186 -24.20 5.46 3.85
CA MET A 186 -25.08 4.93 2.79
C MET A 186 -26.56 5.19 3.09
N GLU A 187 -27.01 4.94 4.32
CA GLU A 187 -28.39 5.23 4.76
C GLU A 187 -28.71 6.72 4.71
N SER A 188 -27.74 7.58 5.01
CA SER A 188 -27.90 9.03 4.95
C SER A 188 -28.08 9.51 3.50
N LEU A 189 -27.36 8.93 2.54
CA LEU A 189 -27.54 9.22 1.10
C LEU A 189 -28.85 8.63 0.57
N ALA A 190 -29.20 7.40 0.96
CA ALA A 190 -30.43 6.74 0.53
C ALA A 190 -31.67 7.54 0.94
N ARG A 191 -31.67 8.13 2.14
CA ARG A 191 -32.73 9.03 2.62
C ARG A 191 -32.94 10.27 1.74
N GLU A 192 -31.88 10.84 1.16
CA GLU A 192 -32.02 11.96 0.19
C GLU A 192 -32.76 11.52 -1.08
N THR A 193 -32.75 10.21 -1.39
CA THR A 193 -33.45 9.61 -2.54
C THR A 193 -34.79 8.95 -2.17
N GLN A 194 -35.27 9.12 -0.94
CA GLN A 194 -36.48 8.45 -0.40
C GLN A 194 -36.41 6.90 -0.45
N LYS A 195 -35.20 6.32 -0.41
CA LYS A 195 -34.95 4.86 -0.40
C LYS A 195 -34.25 4.43 0.90
N SER A 196 -34.27 3.15 1.21
CA SER A 196 -33.37 2.57 2.23
C SER A 196 -32.02 2.18 1.61
N ALA A 197 -30.95 2.06 2.43
CA ALA A 197 -29.62 1.69 1.92
C ALA A 197 -29.61 0.31 1.24
N GLN A 198 -30.41 -0.63 1.72
CA GLN A 198 -30.52 -1.98 1.15
C GLN A 198 -31.26 -1.99 -0.21
N GLN A 199 -32.08 -0.98 -0.47
CA GLN A 199 -32.85 -0.82 -1.70
C GLN A 199 -32.14 0.07 -2.75
N LEU A 200 -31.01 0.67 -2.37
CA LEU A 200 -30.29 1.59 -3.24
C LEU A 200 -29.40 0.79 -4.20
N ALA A 201 -29.72 0.86 -5.50
CA ALA A 201 -28.89 0.26 -6.53
C ALA A 201 -27.50 0.92 -6.55
N ALA A 202 -26.46 0.19 -7.00
CA ALA A 202 -25.10 0.72 -7.07
C ALA A 202 -25.01 1.99 -7.94
N GLU A 203 -25.81 2.06 -9.02
CA GLU A 203 -25.88 3.22 -9.91
C GLU A 203 -26.48 4.45 -9.22
N ASP A 204 -27.56 4.26 -8.45
CA ASP A 204 -28.19 5.33 -7.67
C ASP A 204 -27.24 5.86 -6.59
N LEU A 205 -26.50 4.97 -5.93
CA LEU A 205 -25.47 5.34 -4.97
C LEU A 205 -24.36 6.16 -5.62
N ASP A 206 -23.90 5.74 -6.80
CA ASP A 206 -22.87 6.46 -7.56
C ASP A 206 -23.34 7.87 -7.98
N ILE A 207 -24.60 8.03 -8.36
CA ILE A 207 -25.21 9.34 -8.64
C ILE A 207 -25.24 10.20 -7.36
N ALA A 208 -25.71 9.64 -6.24
CA ALA A 208 -25.80 10.36 -4.97
C ALA A 208 -24.42 10.82 -4.48
N LEU A 209 -23.39 9.99 -4.63
CA LEU A 209 -22.00 10.34 -4.27
C LEU A 209 -21.45 11.47 -5.15
N LYS A 210 -21.71 11.45 -6.46
CA LYS A 210 -21.33 12.55 -7.38
C LYS A 210 -22.01 13.87 -6.99
N GLN A 211 -23.31 13.83 -6.72
CA GLN A 211 -24.06 15.01 -6.30
C GLN A 211 -23.59 15.52 -4.93
N PHE A 212 -23.22 14.62 -4.02
CA PHE A 212 -22.66 15.00 -2.73
C PHE A 212 -21.33 15.73 -2.89
N ILE A 213 -20.36 15.15 -3.62
CA ILE A 213 -19.03 15.76 -3.77
C ILE A 213 -19.07 17.12 -4.50
N GLN A 214 -19.99 17.29 -5.46
CA GLN A 214 -20.21 18.57 -6.14
C GLN A 214 -20.71 19.69 -5.20
N ARG A 215 -21.43 19.33 -4.13
CA ARG A 215 -22.00 20.30 -3.17
C ARG A 215 -21.02 20.72 -2.07
N ILE A 216 -19.95 19.96 -1.83
CA ILE A 216 -19.07 20.24 -0.67
C ILE A 216 -18.05 21.35 -0.92
N ALA A 217 -17.60 21.58 -2.16
CA ALA A 217 -16.57 22.59 -2.44
C ALA A 217 -17.01 24.01 -2.02
N PRO A 218 -18.24 24.48 -2.34
CA PRO A 218 -18.73 25.78 -1.85
C PRO A 218 -18.90 25.86 -0.31
N GLN A 219 -19.04 24.71 0.35
CA GLN A 219 -19.22 24.61 1.80
C GLN A 219 -17.90 24.38 2.56
N TYR A 220 -16.79 24.27 1.83
CA TYR A 220 -15.47 24.12 2.41
C TYR A 220 -15.06 25.44 3.09
N LYS A 221 -14.69 25.35 4.36
CA LYS A 221 -14.24 26.47 5.20
C LYS A 221 -12.88 26.22 5.82
N GLY A 222 -12.19 25.17 5.39
CA GLY A 222 -10.90 24.79 5.95
C GLY A 222 -11.05 24.37 7.42
N PHE A 223 -12.08 23.60 7.76
CA PHE A 223 -12.15 22.98 9.08
C PHE A 223 -11.34 21.67 9.11
N PRO A 224 -10.76 21.28 10.27
CA PRO A 224 -9.93 20.08 10.37
C PRO A 224 -10.59 18.82 9.78
N HIS A 225 -11.85 18.55 10.12
CA HIS A 225 -12.58 17.40 9.59
C HIS A 225 -12.80 17.43 8.09
N GLN A 226 -12.96 18.61 7.49
CA GLN A 226 -13.09 18.75 6.04
C GLN A 226 -11.76 18.40 5.36
N ARG A 227 -10.63 18.88 5.91
CA ARG A 227 -9.29 18.49 5.42
C ARG A 227 -9.06 16.99 5.53
N GLU A 228 -9.35 16.41 6.70
CA GLU A 228 -9.17 14.98 6.93
C GLU A 228 -10.05 14.13 6.00
N ALA A 229 -11.30 14.52 5.78
CA ALA A 229 -12.19 13.86 4.82
C ALA A 229 -11.62 13.87 3.39
N LEU A 230 -11.10 15.02 2.93
CA LEU A 230 -10.56 15.14 1.58
C LEU A 230 -9.19 14.46 1.42
N LEU A 231 -8.33 14.48 2.43
CA LEU A 231 -7.07 13.73 2.42
C LEU A 231 -7.34 12.23 2.32
N ARG A 232 -8.35 11.72 3.01
CA ARG A 232 -8.79 10.31 2.93
C ARG A 232 -9.33 9.94 1.57
N LEU A 233 -10.09 10.85 0.97
CA LEU A 233 -10.57 10.69 -0.39
C LEU A 233 -9.40 10.52 -1.34
N VAL A 234 -8.41 11.42 -1.29
CA VAL A 234 -7.22 11.33 -2.15
C VAL A 234 -6.45 10.04 -1.88
N GLN A 235 -6.27 9.65 -0.60
CA GLN A 235 -5.61 8.42 -0.22
C GLN A 235 -6.28 7.19 -0.84
N SER A 236 -7.60 7.11 -0.73
CA SER A 236 -8.39 5.98 -1.27
C SER A 236 -8.42 6.01 -2.79
N TRP A 237 -8.56 7.20 -3.38
CA TRP A 237 -8.65 7.41 -4.82
C TRP A 237 -7.35 7.02 -5.53
N ARG A 238 -6.21 7.37 -4.94
CA ARG A 238 -4.87 7.06 -5.47
C ARG A 238 -4.25 5.80 -4.87
N GLN A 239 -4.97 5.11 -3.98
CA GLN A 239 -4.52 3.90 -3.27
C GLN A 239 -3.15 4.07 -2.57
N LEU A 240 -2.98 5.22 -1.90
CA LEU A 240 -1.70 5.60 -1.28
C LEU A 240 -1.54 5.00 0.13
N PRO A 241 -0.31 4.60 0.51
CA PRO A 241 -0.06 3.86 1.74
C PRO A 241 -0.14 4.72 3.01
N SER A 242 -0.05 6.05 2.91
CA SER A 242 0.01 6.94 4.06
C SER A 242 -0.43 8.36 3.75
N ARG A 243 -0.74 9.14 4.80
CA ARG A 243 -0.98 10.59 4.71
C ARG A 243 0.19 11.34 4.08
N MET A 244 1.42 10.98 4.42
CA MET A 244 2.62 11.58 3.81
C MET A 244 2.62 11.40 2.30
N ALA A 245 2.33 10.17 1.84
CA ALA A 245 2.24 9.89 0.42
C ALA A 245 1.12 10.70 -0.26
N VAL A 246 0.00 10.97 0.43
CA VAL A 246 -1.05 11.88 -0.07
C VAL A 246 -0.54 13.30 -0.28
N LEU A 247 0.15 13.87 0.72
CA LEU A 247 0.68 15.23 0.63
C LEU A 247 1.70 15.35 -0.52
N GLN A 248 2.62 14.39 -0.62
CA GLN A 248 3.61 14.33 -1.71
C GLN A 248 2.91 14.18 -3.08
N SER A 249 1.89 13.33 -3.16
CA SER A 249 1.14 13.10 -4.40
C SER A 249 0.38 14.35 -4.84
N LEU A 250 -0.24 15.11 -3.91
CA LEU A 250 -0.95 16.35 -4.21
C LEU A 250 -0.01 17.48 -4.64
N ALA A 251 1.22 17.52 -4.09
CA ALA A 251 2.26 18.45 -4.50
C ALA A 251 2.73 18.22 -5.95
N VAL A 252 2.69 16.97 -6.42
CA VAL A 252 3.04 16.63 -7.82
C VAL A 252 1.88 16.91 -8.77
N SER A 253 0.66 16.53 -8.41
CA SER A 253 -0.54 16.76 -9.21
C SER A 253 -1.77 16.87 -8.33
N SER A 254 -2.62 17.86 -8.60
CA SER A 254 -3.93 18.01 -7.96
C SER A 254 -5.08 17.42 -8.79
N ARG A 255 -4.79 16.76 -9.93
CA ARG A 255 -5.83 16.16 -10.78
C ARG A 255 -6.21 14.76 -10.29
N PRO A 256 -7.50 14.35 -10.34
CA PRO A 256 -7.95 13.02 -9.93
C PRO A 256 -7.94 12.01 -11.09
N ASP A 257 -7.18 12.29 -12.14
CA ASP A 257 -7.05 11.43 -13.31
C ASP A 257 -6.66 10.00 -12.88
N PRO A 258 -7.34 8.97 -13.42
CA PRO A 258 -6.97 7.60 -13.15
C PRO A 258 -5.55 7.37 -13.66
N ASP A 259 -4.65 7.00 -12.76
CA ASP A 259 -3.34 6.53 -13.15
C ASP A 259 -3.52 5.32 -14.08
N LEU A 260 -2.80 5.27 -15.20
CA LEU A 260 -2.91 4.16 -16.16
C LEU A 260 -2.56 2.81 -15.50
N HIS A 261 -1.78 2.84 -14.42
CA HIS A 261 -1.52 1.70 -13.52
C HIS A 261 -2.80 0.98 -13.07
N LEU A 262 -3.91 1.70 -12.90
CA LEU A 262 -5.19 1.12 -12.52
C LEU A 262 -5.69 0.05 -13.50
N PHE A 263 -5.37 0.20 -14.79
CA PHE A 263 -5.84 -0.71 -15.83
C PHE A 263 -4.99 -1.98 -15.99
N ASP A 264 -3.87 -2.10 -15.27
CA ASP A 264 -2.91 -3.20 -15.43
C ASP A 264 -3.57 -4.59 -15.28
N ALA A 265 -4.43 -4.75 -14.28
CA ALA A 265 -5.14 -6.02 -14.06
C ALA A 265 -6.06 -6.38 -15.25
N ALA A 266 -6.82 -5.41 -15.77
CA ALA A 266 -7.69 -5.62 -16.94
C ALA A 266 -6.88 -5.85 -18.22
N LEU A 267 -5.78 -5.12 -18.41
CA LEU A 267 -4.87 -5.27 -19.54
C LEU A 267 -4.24 -6.68 -19.56
N LEU A 268 -3.70 -7.14 -18.43
CA LEU A 268 -3.09 -8.45 -18.31
C LEU A 268 -4.10 -9.58 -18.52
N ARG A 269 -5.31 -9.45 -17.96
CA ARG A 269 -6.42 -10.39 -18.25
C ARG A 269 -6.75 -10.43 -19.74
N GLY A 270 -6.89 -9.26 -20.38
CA GLY A 270 -7.15 -9.16 -21.81
C GLY A 270 -6.06 -9.82 -22.65
N VAL A 271 -4.79 -9.61 -22.29
CA VAL A 271 -3.62 -10.23 -22.92
C VAL A 271 -3.65 -11.77 -22.83
N GLN A 272 -3.99 -12.33 -21.67
CA GLN A 272 -4.03 -13.78 -21.50
C GLN A 272 -5.19 -14.46 -22.22
N GLN A 273 -6.27 -13.73 -22.49
CA GLN A 273 -7.38 -14.24 -23.29
C GLN A 273 -7.06 -14.24 -24.78
N ILE A 274 -6.04 -13.51 -25.25
CA ILE A 274 -5.68 -13.46 -26.67
C ILE A 274 -5.37 -14.85 -27.25
N PRO A 275 -4.45 -15.66 -26.69
CA PRO A 275 -4.13 -16.97 -27.26
C PRO A 275 -5.32 -17.92 -27.37
N LEU A 276 -6.27 -17.83 -26.44
CA LEU A 276 -7.47 -18.68 -26.40
C LEU A 276 -8.47 -18.30 -27.50
N ASN A 277 -8.47 -17.03 -27.92
CA ASN A 277 -9.41 -16.46 -28.88
C ASN A 277 -8.76 -16.09 -30.22
N TYR A 278 -7.53 -16.58 -30.47
CA TYR A 278 -6.79 -16.27 -31.67
C TYR A 278 -7.25 -17.15 -32.85
N ALA A 279 -7.71 -16.51 -33.92
CA ALA A 279 -8.21 -17.14 -35.14
C ALA A 279 -7.34 -16.82 -36.37
N GLY A 280 -6.22 -16.11 -36.20
CA GLY A 280 -5.32 -15.76 -37.31
C GLY A 280 -5.90 -14.76 -38.30
N THR A 281 -6.84 -13.91 -37.89
CA THR A 281 -7.40 -12.90 -38.80
C THR A 281 -6.41 -11.74 -39.04
N GLY A 282 -6.54 -11.04 -40.17
CA GLY A 282 -5.71 -9.88 -40.48
C GLY A 282 -5.78 -8.78 -39.41
N ALA A 283 -6.96 -8.57 -38.81
CA ALA A 283 -7.15 -7.62 -37.71
C ALA A 283 -6.40 -8.06 -36.43
N GLN A 284 -6.47 -9.35 -36.08
CA GLN A 284 -5.75 -9.90 -34.92
C GLN A 284 -4.24 -9.82 -35.08
N ARG A 285 -3.72 -10.18 -36.27
CA ARG A 285 -2.29 -10.01 -36.61
C ARG A 285 -1.87 -8.55 -36.51
N ASN A 286 -2.68 -7.63 -37.02
CA ASN A 286 -2.39 -6.20 -36.96
C ASN A 286 -2.35 -5.70 -35.51
N ALA A 287 -3.32 -6.08 -34.67
CA ALA A 287 -3.35 -5.73 -33.26
C ALA A 287 -2.09 -6.20 -32.52
N LEU A 288 -1.73 -7.48 -32.67
CA LEU A 288 -0.54 -8.07 -32.05
C LEU A 288 0.77 -7.46 -32.58
N THR A 289 0.85 -7.18 -33.88
CA THR A 289 2.03 -6.53 -34.49
C THR A 289 2.22 -5.13 -33.95
N GLU A 290 1.15 -4.33 -33.85
CA GLU A 290 1.24 -2.96 -33.30
C GLU A 290 1.54 -2.97 -31.79
N GLY A 291 0.95 -3.90 -31.04
CA GLY A 291 1.30 -4.11 -29.63
C GLY A 291 2.78 -4.44 -29.46
N PHE A 292 3.31 -5.38 -30.23
CA PHE A 292 4.73 -5.74 -30.23
C PHE A 292 5.62 -4.57 -30.65
N ARG A 293 5.23 -3.83 -31.69
CA ARG A 293 5.96 -2.66 -32.22
C ARG A 293 6.15 -1.61 -31.12
N ILE A 294 5.08 -1.24 -30.42
CA ILE A 294 5.15 -0.25 -29.34
C ILE A 294 5.92 -0.81 -28.15
N TRP A 295 5.70 -2.08 -27.78
CA TRP A 295 6.41 -2.76 -26.70
C TRP A 295 7.93 -2.76 -26.91
N ARG A 296 8.38 -2.91 -28.15
CA ARG A 296 9.81 -2.93 -28.54
C ARG A 296 10.36 -1.58 -29.00
N GLN A 297 9.57 -0.50 -28.92
CA GLN A 297 9.93 0.85 -29.41
C GLN A 297 10.36 0.89 -30.87
N LEU A 298 9.67 0.15 -31.73
CA LEU A 298 9.99 0.06 -33.14
C LEU A 298 9.26 1.16 -33.94
N ASN A 299 9.99 1.80 -34.85
CA ASN A 299 9.51 2.97 -35.58
C ASN A 299 8.56 2.63 -36.74
N SER A 300 8.50 1.36 -37.17
CA SER A 300 7.68 0.94 -38.31
C SER A 300 7.15 -0.49 -38.17
N ARG A 301 6.08 -0.78 -38.91
CA ARG A 301 5.51 -2.13 -39.01
C ARG A 301 6.50 -3.12 -39.65
N GLN A 302 7.24 -2.69 -40.67
CA GLN A 302 8.30 -3.51 -41.28
C GLN A 302 9.40 -3.85 -40.26
N GLY A 303 9.78 -2.89 -39.40
CA GLY A 303 10.72 -3.12 -38.30
C GLY A 303 10.20 -4.13 -37.29
N ALA A 304 8.90 -4.11 -36.98
CA ALA A 304 8.26 -5.11 -36.13
C ALA A 304 8.33 -6.53 -36.70
N ILE A 305 8.03 -6.69 -37.99
CA ILE A 305 8.08 -7.98 -38.69
C ILE A 305 9.53 -8.51 -38.73
N ALA A 306 10.50 -7.64 -39.06
CA ALA A 306 11.92 -8.00 -39.03
C ALA A 306 12.40 -8.42 -37.63
N ALA A 307 11.98 -7.70 -36.59
CA ALA A 307 12.33 -8.02 -35.20
C ALA A 307 11.66 -9.32 -34.67
N LEU A 308 10.64 -9.83 -35.35
CA LEU A 308 10.06 -11.16 -35.13
C LEU A 308 10.80 -12.26 -35.93
N GLY A 309 11.87 -11.92 -36.65
CA GLY A 309 12.68 -12.87 -37.42
C GLY A 309 12.19 -13.10 -38.86
N ILE A 310 11.19 -12.34 -39.32
CA ILE A 310 10.63 -12.49 -40.67
C ILE A 310 11.18 -11.38 -41.57
N ASP A 311 11.87 -11.75 -42.64
CA ASP A 311 12.34 -10.79 -43.64
C ASP A 311 11.15 -10.12 -44.35
N PRO A 312 10.99 -8.78 -44.22
CA PRO A 312 9.90 -8.05 -44.86
C PRO A 312 9.88 -8.17 -46.39
N GLN A 313 11.02 -8.42 -47.05
CA GLN A 313 11.09 -8.58 -48.50
C GLN A 313 10.36 -9.85 -48.98
N ARG A 314 10.28 -10.89 -48.12
CA ARG A 314 9.53 -12.12 -48.42
C ARG A 314 8.03 -11.85 -48.63
N LEU A 315 7.46 -10.85 -47.96
CA LEU A 315 6.05 -10.45 -48.13
C LEU A 315 5.80 -9.82 -49.50
N THR A 316 6.76 -9.06 -50.02
CA THR A 316 6.68 -8.43 -51.35
C THR A 316 6.83 -9.46 -52.46
N VAL A 317 7.76 -10.42 -52.30
CA VAL A 317 7.99 -11.48 -53.28
C VAL A 317 6.85 -12.51 -53.29
N ALA A 318 6.23 -12.79 -52.14
CA ALA A 318 5.12 -13.72 -52.03
C ALA A 318 3.77 -13.13 -52.43
N SER A 319 3.65 -11.84 -52.76
CA SER A 319 2.35 -11.16 -52.92
C SER A 319 1.42 -11.78 -53.97
N SER A 320 1.96 -12.52 -54.94
CA SER A 320 1.22 -13.21 -55.99
C SER A 320 1.06 -14.73 -55.76
N ASP A 321 1.57 -15.27 -54.64
CA ASP A 321 1.59 -16.70 -54.32
C ASP A 321 0.86 -16.97 -53.00
N PRO A 322 -0.40 -17.46 -53.06
CA PRO A 322 -1.22 -17.71 -51.87
C PRO A 322 -0.60 -18.69 -50.87
N GLU A 323 0.12 -19.73 -51.33
CA GLU A 323 0.72 -20.72 -50.45
C GLU A 323 1.90 -20.13 -49.68
N LYS A 324 2.75 -19.34 -50.35
CA LYS A 324 3.86 -18.63 -49.68
C LYS A 324 3.37 -17.59 -48.69
N LEU A 325 2.30 -16.86 -49.01
CA LEU A 325 1.69 -15.91 -48.07
C LEU A 325 1.13 -16.62 -46.84
N GLN A 326 0.51 -17.79 -47.03
CA GLN A 326 0.00 -18.59 -45.92
C GLN A 326 1.13 -19.10 -45.01
N ALA A 327 2.24 -19.56 -45.59
CA ALA A 327 3.41 -20.00 -44.82
C ALA A 327 4.01 -18.86 -43.98
N ILE A 328 4.18 -17.67 -44.58
CA ILE A 328 4.67 -16.47 -43.86
C ILE A 328 3.66 -16.07 -42.76
N ALA A 329 2.37 -16.16 -43.02
CA ALA A 329 1.33 -15.86 -42.04
C ALA A 329 1.38 -16.82 -40.84
N THR A 330 1.59 -18.12 -41.07
CA THR A 330 1.76 -19.12 -40.01
C THR A 330 3.03 -18.88 -39.18
N GLU A 331 4.14 -18.51 -39.82
CA GLU A 331 5.38 -18.11 -39.13
C GLU A 331 5.14 -16.89 -38.22
N LEU A 332 4.49 -15.85 -38.76
CA LEU A 332 4.12 -14.65 -38.02
C LEU A 332 3.19 -14.95 -36.84
N ASP A 333 2.18 -15.79 -37.05
CA ASP A 333 1.24 -16.20 -36.00
C ASP A 333 1.96 -16.86 -34.82
N ARG A 334 2.94 -17.74 -35.11
CA ARG A 334 3.72 -18.43 -34.07
C ARG A 334 4.52 -17.44 -33.21
N GLU A 335 5.19 -16.49 -33.84
CA GLU A 335 6.05 -15.53 -33.14
C GLU A 335 5.22 -14.50 -32.36
N LEU A 336 4.10 -14.03 -32.92
CA LEU A 336 3.16 -13.15 -32.21
C LEU A 336 2.51 -13.84 -31.00
N LEU A 337 2.12 -15.11 -31.13
CA LEU A 337 1.60 -15.90 -30.01
C LEU A 337 2.68 -16.19 -28.96
N THR A 338 3.92 -16.39 -29.36
CA THR A 338 5.05 -16.55 -28.43
C THR A 338 5.29 -15.27 -27.64
N PHE A 339 5.27 -14.12 -28.31
CA PHE A 339 5.35 -12.81 -27.66
C PHE A 339 4.22 -12.62 -26.64
N ILE A 340 2.96 -12.78 -27.05
CA ILE A 340 1.83 -12.43 -26.18
C ILE A 340 1.73 -13.35 -24.96
N ARG A 341 2.11 -14.63 -25.07
CA ARG A 341 2.20 -15.56 -23.93
C ARG A 341 3.30 -15.16 -22.91
N ARG A 342 4.35 -14.48 -23.37
CA ARG A 342 5.45 -14.00 -22.50
C ARG A 342 5.14 -12.67 -21.82
N VAL A 343 4.23 -11.85 -22.37
CA VAL A 343 3.91 -10.52 -21.85
C VAL A 343 3.57 -10.55 -20.35
N PRO A 344 2.68 -11.41 -19.83
CA PRO A 344 2.36 -11.44 -18.40
C PRO A 344 3.57 -11.67 -17.47
N HIS A 345 4.59 -12.37 -17.96
CA HIS A 345 5.79 -12.72 -17.20
C HIS A 345 6.90 -11.66 -17.31
N THR A 346 6.80 -10.77 -18.29
CA THR A 346 7.82 -9.75 -18.61
C THR A 346 7.31 -8.33 -18.42
N TYR A 347 6.04 -8.17 -18.08
CA TYR A 347 5.43 -6.89 -17.74
C TYR A 347 6.07 -6.32 -16.47
N ARG A 348 6.49 -5.07 -16.54
CA ARG A 348 7.19 -4.34 -15.47
C ARG A 348 6.52 -3.00 -15.18
N GLU A 349 5.25 -2.87 -15.54
CA GLU A 349 4.45 -1.69 -15.16
C GLU A 349 5.05 -0.36 -15.65
N THR A 350 5.77 -0.39 -16.77
CA THR A 350 6.31 0.83 -17.38
C THR A 350 5.23 1.52 -18.20
N HIS A 351 5.26 2.86 -18.25
CA HIS A 351 4.34 3.66 -19.09
C HIS A 351 4.29 3.14 -20.54
N GLN A 352 5.45 2.82 -21.11
CA GLN A 352 5.56 2.32 -22.46
C GLN A 352 4.89 0.94 -22.66
N GLN A 353 5.05 0.02 -21.71
CA GLN A 353 4.37 -1.28 -21.77
C GLN A 353 2.86 -1.10 -21.67
N ARG A 354 2.35 -0.21 -20.81
CA ARG A 354 0.93 0.11 -20.75
C ARG A 354 0.40 0.61 -22.08
N GLU A 355 1.08 1.58 -22.68
CA GLU A 355 0.67 2.13 -23.98
C GLU A 355 0.62 1.05 -25.05
N ALA A 356 1.58 0.13 -25.06
CA ALA A 356 1.57 -1.02 -25.96
C ALA A 356 0.33 -1.90 -25.74
N LEU A 357 -0.01 -2.21 -24.49
CA LEU A 357 -1.16 -3.06 -24.16
C LEU A 357 -2.51 -2.35 -24.39
N ILE A 358 -2.61 -1.05 -24.10
CA ILE A 358 -3.82 -0.25 -24.39
C ILE A 358 -4.05 -0.22 -25.90
N ARG A 359 -3.00 0.03 -26.70
CA ARG A 359 -3.12 0.03 -28.16
C ARG A 359 -3.46 -1.35 -28.71
N LEU A 360 -2.85 -2.39 -28.15
CA LEU A 360 -3.16 -3.78 -28.49
C LEU A 360 -4.65 -4.07 -28.23
N MET A 361 -5.16 -3.77 -27.03
CA MET A 361 -6.58 -3.98 -26.67
C MET A 361 -7.53 -3.16 -27.53
N GLN A 362 -7.17 -1.91 -27.85
CA GLN A 362 -7.94 -1.06 -28.75
C GLN A 362 -8.15 -1.75 -30.11
N LEU A 363 -7.07 -2.19 -30.74
CA LEU A 363 -7.11 -2.82 -32.06
C LEU A 363 -7.75 -4.20 -32.00
N TRP A 364 -7.44 -4.99 -30.96
CA TRP A 364 -7.98 -6.33 -30.75
C TRP A 364 -9.50 -6.32 -30.61
N ARG A 365 -10.06 -5.30 -29.96
CA ARG A 365 -11.50 -5.13 -29.75
C ARG A 365 -12.17 -4.27 -30.84
N GLY A 366 -11.42 -3.78 -31.84
CA GLY A 366 -11.97 -2.93 -32.89
C GLY A 366 -12.48 -1.56 -32.43
N LEU A 367 -11.93 -1.03 -31.32
CA LEU A 367 -12.35 0.25 -30.74
C LEU A 367 -11.72 1.43 -31.49
N LYS A 368 -12.51 2.47 -31.76
CA LYS A 368 -12.10 3.59 -32.61
C LYS A 368 -11.17 4.55 -31.89
N THR A 369 -11.42 4.80 -30.61
CA THR A 369 -10.69 5.79 -29.84
C THR A 369 -10.05 5.19 -28.59
N ARG A 370 -9.07 5.91 -28.06
CA ARG A 370 -8.46 5.59 -26.77
C ARG A 370 -9.50 5.63 -25.65
N ASP A 371 -10.39 6.61 -25.65
CA ASP A 371 -11.41 6.76 -24.60
C ASP A 371 -12.37 5.58 -24.57
N GLN A 372 -12.79 5.07 -25.74
CA GLN A 372 -13.57 3.83 -25.83
C GLN A 372 -12.82 2.63 -25.24
N THR A 373 -11.49 2.60 -25.41
CA THR A 373 -10.63 1.53 -24.86
C THR A 373 -10.55 1.61 -23.35
N LEU A 374 -10.31 2.80 -22.80
CA LEU A 374 -10.27 3.01 -21.36
C LEU A 374 -11.63 2.71 -20.71
N ALA A 375 -12.73 3.12 -21.34
CA ALA A 375 -14.09 2.80 -20.87
C ALA A 375 -14.34 1.27 -20.86
N ALA A 376 -13.91 0.55 -21.90
CA ALA A 376 -14.03 -0.91 -21.94
C ALA A 376 -13.18 -1.58 -20.86
N LEU A 377 -11.94 -1.10 -20.63
CA LEU A 377 -11.08 -1.59 -19.56
C LEU A 377 -11.64 -1.28 -18.17
N THR A 378 -12.33 -0.14 -17.99
CA THR A 378 -13.06 0.15 -16.74
C THR A 378 -14.15 -0.89 -16.48
N THR A 379 -14.90 -1.30 -17.50
CA THR A 379 -15.92 -2.36 -17.36
C THR A 379 -15.27 -3.70 -16.98
N ASP A 380 -14.12 -4.03 -17.57
CA ASP A 380 -13.37 -5.24 -17.20
C ASP A 380 -12.90 -5.20 -15.75
N LEU A 381 -12.38 -4.05 -15.29
CA LEU A 381 -11.98 -3.85 -13.89
C LEU A 381 -13.15 -4.02 -12.93
N LYS A 382 -14.31 -3.43 -13.23
CA LYS A 382 -15.52 -3.62 -12.41
C LYS A 382 -15.94 -5.09 -12.34
N THR A 383 -15.85 -5.78 -13.47
CA THR A 383 -16.14 -7.22 -13.53
C THR A 383 -15.15 -8.01 -12.68
N LEU A 384 -13.87 -7.64 -12.71
CA LEU A 384 -12.83 -8.22 -11.85
C LEU A 384 -13.06 -7.97 -10.36
N GLU A 385 -13.53 -6.79 -9.97
CA GLU A 385 -13.85 -6.48 -8.57
C GLU A 385 -15.06 -7.29 -8.06
N GLN A 386 -16.09 -7.47 -8.90
CA GLN A 386 -17.32 -8.20 -8.54
C GLN A 386 -17.17 -9.72 -8.59
N HIS A 387 -16.45 -10.19 -9.60
CA HIS A 387 -16.18 -11.60 -9.85
C HIS A 387 -14.67 -11.79 -9.88
N PRO A 388 -14.00 -11.69 -8.71
CA PRO A 388 -12.62 -12.07 -8.62
C PRO A 388 -12.51 -13.50 -9.14
N PRO A 389 -11.56 -13.80 -10.04
CA PRO A 389 -11.52 -15.08 -10.75
C PRO A 389 -11.52 -16.26 -9.77
N THR A 390 -12.63 -16.99 -9.73
CA THR A 390 -12.77 -18.27 -9.02
C THR A 390 -12.52 -19.40 -10.01
N GLY A 391 -11.32 -20.00 -9.96
CA GLY A 391 -11.00 -21.26 -10.64
C GLY A 391 -10.42 -21.17 -12.08
N GLU A 392 -9.40 -22.02 -12.29
CA GLU A 392 -8.74 -22.52 -13.53
C GLU A 392 -8.22 -21.59 -14.64
N LEU A 393 -8.58 -20.32 -14.71
CA LEU A 393 -7.88 -19.33 -15.56
C LEU A 393 -7.25 -18.19 -14.76
N ALA A 394 -6.82 -18.54 -13.54
CA ALA A 394 -5.95 -17.71 -12.75
C ALA A 394 -4.65 -17.45 -13.52
N ILE A 395 -4.39 -16.18 -13.82
CA ILE A 395 -3.04 -15.65 -13.64
C ILE A 395 -2.63 -16.16 -12.27
N LEU A 396 -1.64 -17.05 -12.24
CA LEU A 396 -0.81 -17.38 -11.11
C LEU A 396 -1.46 -16.92 -9.80
N SER A 397 -2.20 -17.82 -9.13
CA SER A 397 -2.05 -17.84 -7.68
C SER A 397 -0.55 -17.62 -7.46
N LEU A 398 -0.15 -16.54 -6.77
CA LEU A 398 1.08 -16.63 -5.99
C LEU A 398 0.95 -17.99 -5.35
N PRO A 399 1.77 -18.98 -5.77
CA PRO A 399 1.38 -20.35 -5.55
C PRO A 399 1.14 -20.43 -4.05
N GLN A 400 -0.03 -20.92 -3.63
CA GLN A 400 -0.36 -20.82 -2.22
C GLN A 400 0.83 -21.37 -1.44
N ARG A 401 1.30 -20.62 -0.44
CA ARG A 401 2.45 -21.03 0.37
C ARG A 401 2.24 -22.52 0.66
N PRO A 402 3.12 -23.39 0.15
CA PRO A 402 2.91 -24.81 0.27
C PRO A 402 2.91 -25.15 1.77
N GLU A 403 2.16 -26.18 2.15
CA GLU A 403 2.18 -26.66 3.55
C GLU A 403 3.62 -26.98 3.99
N GLN A 404 4.45 -27.41 3.03
CA GLN A 404 5.87 -27.66 3.20
C GLN A 404 6.71 -27.12 2.03
N TRP A 405 7.80 -26.44 2.34
CA TRP A 405 8.80 -26.04 1.35
C TRP A 405 9.73 -27.20 1.00
N THR A 406 10.03 -27.35 -0.29
CA THR A 406 11.04 -28.27 -0.85
C THR A 406 11.94 -27.52 -1.83
N PRO A 407 13.13 -28.06 -2.18
CA PRO A 407 14.03 -27.42 -3.14
C PRO A 407 13.37 -27.08 -4.48
N GLU A 408 12.38 -27.88 -4.89
CA GLU A 408 11.69 -27.79 -6.18
C GLU A 408 10.48 -26.85 -6.17
N ASN A 409 9.97 -26.46 -4.99
CA ASN A 409 8.72 -25.68 -4.87
C ASN A 409 8.89 -24.27 -4.28
N LEU A 410 10.13 -23.81 -4.10
CA LEU A 410 10.42 -22.51 -3.52
C LEU A 410 9.83 -21.37 -4.35
N GLN A 411 9.22 -20.40 -3.65
CA GLN A 411 8.60 -19.23 -4.26
C GLN A 411 9.34 -17.98 -3.82
N LEU A 412 10.08 -17.36 -4.73
CA LEU A 412 11.01 -16.28 -4.40
C LEU A 412 10.33 -15.09 -3.69
N ASN A 413 9.10 -14.75 -4.06
CA ASN A 413 8.36 -13.64 -3.45
C ASN A 413 7.59 -14.02 -2.18
N ALA A 414 7.51 -15.31 -1.83
CA ALA A 414 6.82 -15.76 -0.62
C ALA A 414 7.73 -15.60 0.61
N THR A 415 7.09 -15.30 1.75
CA THR A 415 7.77 -15.28 3.05
C THR A 415 8.10 -16.71 3.48
N ILE A 416 9.29 -16.93 4.01
CA ILE A 416 9.74 -18.24 4.50
C ILE A 416 8.84 -18.71 5.64
N LEU A 417 8.37 -17.80 6.50
CA LEU A 417 7.44 -18.07 7.61
C LEU A 417 6.08 -17.38 7.38
N PRO A 418 4.98 -17.92 7.93
CA PRO A 418 3.69 -17.22 7.90
C PRO A 418 3.84 -15.91 8.66
N GLN A 419 3.48 -14.78 8.03
CA GLN A 419 3.62 -13.42 8.59
C GLN A 419 5.07 -12.99 8.95
N GLY A 420 6.09 -13.76 8.55
CA GLY A 420 7.49 -13.38 8.73
C GLY A 420 7.99 -12.41 7.67
N GLN A 421 9.10 -11.72 7.93
CA GLN A 421 9.62 -10.69 7.02
C GLN A 421 10.61 -11.22 5.96
N PHE A 422 11.19 -12.41 6.15
CA PHE A 422 12.18 -12.95 5.22
C PHE A 422 11.53 -13.66 4.05
N THR A 423 11.98 -13.37 2.84
CA THR A 423 11.51 -14.03 1.61
C THR A 423 12.54 -15.00 1.06
N TRP A 424 12.08 -15.97 0.26
CA TRP A 424 13.00 -16.88 -0.44
C TRP A 424 13.92 -16.15 -1.43
N ALA A 425 13.50 -15.02 -2.00
CA ALA A 425 14.35 -14.17 -2.83
C ALA A 425 15.56 -13.64 -2.03
N GLN A 426 15.37 -13.23 -0.79
CA GLN A 426 16.49 -12.79 0.06
C GLN A 426 17.41 -13.96 0.43
N ALA A 427 16.83 -15.10 0.79
CA ALA A 427 17.59 -16.26 1.24
C ALA A 427 18.37 -16.99 0.12
N THR A 428 17.91 -16.87 -1.13
CA THR A 428 18.54 -17.53 -2.30
C THR A 428 19.22 -16.56 -3.26
N GLN A 429 19.37 -15.28 -2.86
CA GLN A 429 19.85 -14.21 -3.75
C GLN A 429 19.12 -14.18 -5.11
N GLY A 430 17.81 -14.02 -5.06
CA GLY A 430 16.95 -13.96 -6.24
C GLY A 430 16.84 -15.30 -7.00
N GLY A 431 17.08 -16.43 -6.35
CA GLY A 431 17.04 -17.77 -6.94
C GLY A 431 18.36 -18.26 -7.52
N THR A 432 19.46 -17.54 -7.30
CA THR A 432 20.80 -17.94 -7.80
C THR A 432 21.48 -18.98 -6.90
N LEU A 433 21.18 -18.97 -5.60
CA LEU A 433 21.74 -19.88 -4.60
C LEU A 433 20.64 -20.79 -4.06
N MET A 434 20.16 -21.70 -4.90
CA MET A 434 19.11 -22.65 -4.53
C MET A 434 19.64 -23.72 -3.56
N PRO A 435 18.88 -24.08 -2.51
CA PRO A 435 19.26 -25.18 -1.63
C PRO A 435 19.26 -26.50 -2.42
N PRO A 436 20.26 -27.38 -2.23
CA PRO A 436 20.43 -28.58 -3.04
C PRO A 436 19.53 -29.74 -2.57
N ASP A 437 19.06 -29.70 -1.33
CA ASP A 437 18.30 -30.76 -0.69
C ASP A 437 17.32 -30.23 0.36
N GLN A 438 16.41 -31.11 0.80
CA GLN A 438 15.38 -30.81 1.79
C GLN A 438 15.98 -30.42 3.15
N ALA A 439 17.11 -31.01 3.55
CA ALA A 439 17.76 -30.72 4.81
C ALA A 439 18.23 -29.26 4.88
N THR A 440 18.74 -28.73 3.76
CA THR A 440 19.13 -27.32 3.61
C THR A 440 17.91 -26.40 3.65
N VAL A 441 16.79 -26.77 3.00
CA VAL A 441 15.53 -26.01 3.07
C VAL A 441 15.04 -25.89 4.51
N GLU A 442 15.03 -26.99 5.26
CA GLU A 442 14.61 -27.01 6.67
C GLU A 442 15.57 -26.19 7.56
N ALA A 443 16.87 -26.27 7.28
CA ALA A 443 17.87 -25.43 7.94
C ALA A 443 17.63 -23.94 7.72
N MET A 444 17.29 -23.54 6.48
CA MET A 444 16.93 -22.18 6.13
C MET A 444 15.64 -21.74 6.86
N ILE A 445 14.61 -22.59 6.96
CA ILE A 445 13.40 -22.29 7.73
C ILE A 445 13.69 -22.10 9.23
N ARG A 446 14.56 -22.95 9.80
CA ARG A 446 14.98 -22.85 11.21
C ARG A 446 15.67 -21.52 11.48
N ILE A 447 16.68 -21.15 10.70
CA ILE A 447 17.38 -19.88 10.90
C ILE A 447 16.51 -18.67 10.56
N ALA A 448 15.54 -18.78 9.63
CA ALA A 448 14.54 -17.73 9.40
C ALA A 448 13.67 -17.48 10.64
N THR A 449 13.24 -18.55 11.34
CA THR A 449 12.47 -18.47 12.59
C THR A 449 13.25 -17.73 13.67
N LEU A 450 14.52 -18.10 13.85
CA LEU A 450 15.36 -17.45 14.85
C LEU A 450 15.75 -16.03 14.45
N GLY A 451 15.98 -15.79 13.16
CA GLY A 451 16.23 -14.45 12.61
C GLY A 451 15.04 -13.51 12.81
N GLN A 452 13.80 -14.03 12.79
CA GLN A 452 12.62 -13.23 13.08
C GLN A 452 12.65 -12.77 14.54
N GLN A 453 12.97 -13.67 15.48
CA GLN A 453 13.14 -13.31 16.89
C GLN A 453 14.27 -12.28 17.10
N VAL A 454 15.37 -12.38 16.34
CA VAL A 454 16.45 -11.36 16.36
C VAL A 454 15.92 -10.02 15.87
N SER A 455 15.20 -9.99 14.76
CA SER A 455 14.57 -8.78 14.24
C SER A 455 13.61 -8.15 15.25
N ASP A 456 12.77 -8.97 15.88
CA ASP A 456 11.81 -8.54 16.88
C ASP A 456 12.53 -8.00 18.13
N ARG A 457 13.65 -8.61 18.53
CA ARG A 457 14.46 -8.13 19.66
C ARG A 457 15.16 -6.80 19.35
N LEU A 458 15.70 -6.65 18.15
CA LEU A 458 16.33 -5.41 17.70
C LEU A 458 15.29 -4.33 17.37
N GLN A 459 14.04 -4.75 17.11
CA GLN A 459 12.92 -3.95 16.61
C GLN A 459 13.33 -3.18 15.35
N ARG A 460 13.99 -3.87 14.42
CA ARG A 460 14.53 -3.34 13.16
C ARG A 460 14.63 -4.48 12.15
N PRO A 461 14.32 -4.25 10.86
CA PRO A 461 14.48 -5.27 9.83
C PRO A 461 15.95 -5.66 9.67
N LEU A 462 16.19 -6.94 9.36
CA LEU A 462 17.55 -7.44 9.06
C LEU A 462 17.76 -7.42 7.55
N LEU A 463 18.77 -6.67 7.09
CA LEU A 463 19.18 -6.67 5.69
C LEU A 463 20.15 -7.84 5.48
N ILE A 464 19.65 -8.92 4.88
CA ILE A 464 20.43 -10.14 4.64
C ILE A 464 21.47 -9.89 3.54
N THR A 465 22.72 -10.21 3.84
CA THR A 465 23.84 -10.14 2.88
C THR A 465 24.27 -11.52 2.40
N SER A 466 24.18 -12.53 3.26
CA SER A 466 24.50 -13.93 2.94
C SER A 466 23.62 -14.89 3.72
N TRP A 467 23.28 -16.03 3.12
CA TRP A 467 22.49 -17.11 3.71
C TRP A 467 23.09 -18.45 3.30
N TYR A 468 22.41 -19.27 2.49
CA TYR A 468 23.00 -20.51 1.98
C TYR A 468 24.13 -20.19 0.98
N ARG A 469 25.28 -20.86 1.13
CA ARG A 469 26.43 -20.75 0.21
C ARG A 469 26.77 -22.14 -0.33
N PRO A 470 26.70 -22.36 -1.66
CA PRO A 470 27.26 -23.57 -2.26
C PRO A 470 28.78 -23.69 -1.99
N PRO A 471 29.36 -24.90 -1.97
CA PRO A 471 30.78 -25.11 -1.67
C PRO A 471 31.74 -24.23 -2.46
N HIS A 472 31.51 -24.08 -3.77
CA HIS A 472 32.35 -23.26 -4.65
C HIS A 472 32.27 -21.76 -4.30
N ILE A 473 31.09 -21.24 -3.92
CA ILE A 473 30.93 -19.85 -3.46
C ILE A 473 31.58 -19.66 -2.10
N ASN A 474 31.39 -20.61 -1.16
CA ASN A 474 32.00 -20.55 0.17
C ASN A 474 33.53 -20.49 0.06
N GLN A 475 34.14 -21.31 -0.80
CA GLN A 475 35.57 -21.26 -1.07
C GLN A 475 36.01 -19.93 -1.68
N ALA A 476 35.27 -19.40 -2.66
CA ALA A 476 35.60 -18.15 -3.35
C ALA A 476 35.62 -16.93 -2.40
N VAL A 477 34.77 -16.94 -1.36
CA VAL A 477 34.74 -15.87 -0.33
C VAL A 477 35.64 -16.16 0.88
N GLY A 478 36.48 -17.20 0.81
CA GLY A 478 37.41 -17.58 1.89
C GLY A 478 36.72 -18.18 3.12
N GLY A 479 35.54 -18.77 2.95
CA GLY A 479 34.81 -19.45 4.02
C GLY A 479 35.48 -20.75 4.47
N LEU A 480 35.28 -21.10 5.74
CA LEU A 480 35.82 -22.34 6.32
C LEU A 480 35.08 -23.58 5.76
N PRO A 481 35.76 -24.75 5.71
CA PRO A 481 35.13 -26.01 5.29
C PRO A 481 33.91 -26.40 6.13
N ASP A 482 33.90 -26.07 7.42
CA ASP A 482 32.79 -26.39 8.34
C ASP A 482 31.82 -25.21 8.53
N SER A 483 31.73 -24.32 7.53
CA SER A 483 30.86 -23.14 7.57
C SER A 483 29.40 -23.53 7.63
N ARG A 484 28.66 -22.94 8.59
CA ARG A 484 27.20 -23.14 8.74
C ARG A 484 26.40 -22.63 7.54
N HIS A 485 26.95 -21.72 6.75
CA HIS A 485 26.33 -21.29 5.48
C HIS A 485 26.23 -22.43 4.46
N LEU A 486 27.11 -23.44 4.51
CA LEU A 486 27.03 -24.64 3.66
C LEU A 486 25.82 -25.51 4.01
N LEU A 487 25.27 -25.39 5.22
CA LEU A 487 24.11 -26.14 5.69
C LEU A 487 22.80 -25.35 5.53
N GLY A 488 22.87 -24.06 5.22
CA GLY A 488 21.72 -23.16 5.13
C GLY A 488 21.19 -22.64 6.47
N ASP A 489 21.85 -22.96 7.59
CA ASP A 489 21.39 -22.60 8.94
C ASP A 489 22.09 -21.36 9.53
N ALA A 490 22.72 -20.54 8.68
CA ALA A 490 23.39 -19.31 9.05
C ALA A 490 22.98 -18.14 8.17
N ILE A 491 22.98 -16.94 8.75
CA ILE A 491 22.79 -15.68 8.03
C ILE A 491 23.83 -14.64 8.46
N ASP A 492 24.34 -13.92 7.46
CA ASP A 492 25.10 -12.69 7.67
C ASP A 492 24.20 -11.51 7.29
N PHE A 493 24.08 -10.54 8.19
CA PHE A 493 23.16 -9.42 8.01
C PHE A 493 23.72 -8.11 8.54
N VAL A 494 23.17 -7.02 8.04
CA VAL A 494 23.34 -5.68 8.60
C VAL A 494 22.01 -5.18 9.15
N CYS A 495 22.05 -4.34 10.16
CA CYS A 495 20.87 -3.71 10.72
C CYS A 495 21.07 -2.20 10.70
N GLU A 496 20.23 -1.49 9.95
CA GLU A 496 20.39 -0.06 9.72
C GLU A 496 20.42 0.71 11.05
N GLY A 497 21.45 1.54 11.22
CA GLY A 497 21.67 2.32 12.45
C GLY A 497 22.34 1.56 13.59
N LEU A 498 22.72 0.28 13.42
CA LEU A 498 23.47 -0.50 14.41
C LEU A 498 24.79 -1.03 13.83
N THR A 499 25.86 -0.94 14.62
CA THR A 499 27.14 -1.60 14.34
C THR A 499 27.08 -3.08 14.70
N GLY A 500 27.94 -3.90 14.08
CA GLY A 500 28.09 -5.31 14.41
C GLY A 500 28.45 -5.53 15.89
N ASN A 501 29.17 -4.59 16.52
CA ASN A 501 29.42 -4.62 17.96
C ASN A 501 28.14 -4.45 18.78
N GLN A 502 27.30 -3.47 18.44
CA GLN A 502 26.04 -3.23 19.15
C GLN A 502 25.07 -4.40 18.99
N ILE A 503 24.96 -4.96 17.79
CA ILE A 503 24.15 -6.15 17.52
C ILE A 503 24.67 -7.33 18.35
N TYR A 504 25.98 -7.61 18.26
CA TYR A 504 26.62 -8.70 18.99
C TYR A 504 26.32 -8.63 20.49
N TRP A 505 26.51 -7.46 21.12
CA TRP A 505 26.29 -7.34 22.56
C TRP A 505 24.81 -7.39 22.97
N CYS A 506 23.90 -6.96 22.09
CA CYS A 506 22.46 -7.09 22.31
C CYS A 506 21.99 -8.56 22.28
N LEU A 507 22.63 -9.38 21.45
CA LEU A 507 22.27 -10.77 21.23
C LEU A 507 23.06 -11.75 22.11
N ASP A 508 24.28 -11.41 22.53
CA ASP A 508 25.21 -12.36 23.15
C ASP A 508 24.60 -13.13 24.32
N SER A 509 23.97 -12.44 25.28
CA SER A 509 23.39 -13.07 26.47
C SER A 509 22.20 -13.99 26.16
N TRP A 510 21.48 -13.74 25.07
CA TRP A 510 20.23 -14.41 24.72
C TRP A 510 20.40 -15.49 23.65
N TRP A 511 21.31 -15.32 22.70
CA TRP A 511 21.39 -16.17 21.51
C TRP A 511 22.02 -17.54 21.83
N PRO A 512 21.31 -18.65 21.57
CA PRO A 512 21.81 -19.99 21.95
C PRO A 512 22.81 -20.57 20.94
N GLY A 513 22.79 -20.13 19.68
CA GLY A 513 23.64 -20.66 18.61
C GLY A 513 24.97 -19.93 18.43
N GLY A 514 25.53 -19.97 17.22
CA GLY A 514 26.72 -19.20 16.89
C GLY A 514 26.40 -17.73 16.65
N LEU A 515 27.24 -16.83 17.17
CA LEU A 515 27.11 -15.38 17.01
C LEU A 515 28.51 -14.79 16.78
N ALA A 516 28.65 -14.00 15.72
CA ALA A 516 29.91 -13.37 15.37
C ALA A 516 29.74 -11.94 14.89
N ARG A 517 30.85 -11.24 14.88
CA ARG A 517 31.01 -9.89 14.31
C ARG A 517 32.33 -9.85 13.54
N TYR A 518 32.45 -8.91 12.61
CA TYR A 518 33.58 -8.85 11.69
C TYR A 518 34.48 -7.65 11.96
N ARG A 519 35.81 -7.83 11.99
CA ARG A 519 36.78 -6.71 12.14
C ARG A 519 36.75 -5.78 10.94
N ARG A 520 36.72 -6.36 9.72
CA ARG A 520 36.81 -5.62 8.46
C ARG A 520 35.47 -5.01 8.03
N PHE A 521 34.37 -5.59 8.47
CA PHE A 521 33.01 -5.16 8.12
C PHE A 521 32.26 -4.74 9.39
N PRO A 522 32.43 -3.48 9.85
CA PRO A 522 32.02 -3.06 11.19
C PRO A 522 30.51 -3.07 11.44
N TYR A 523 29.68 -3.20 10.40
CA TYR A 523 28.22 -3.29 10.47
C TYR A 523 27.69 -4.70 10.29
N LEU A 524 28.54 -5.65 9.89
CA LEU A 524 28.15 -7.02 9.58
C LEU A 524 28.11 -7.86 10.87
N CYS A 525 27.03 -8.61 11.02
CA CYS A 525 26.87 -9.59 12.09
C CYS A 525 26.51 -10.95 11.50
N HIS A 526 26.97 -12.00 12.15
CA HIS A 526 26.71 -13.39 11.81
C HIS A 526 25.89 -14.05 12.91
N ILE A 527 24.86 -14.80 12.53
CA ILE A 527 24.20 -15.75 13.43
C ILE A 527 24.01 -17.11 12.74
N ASP A 528 24.06 -18.19 13.52
CA ASP A 528 23.69 -19.53 13.06
C ASP A 528 22.91 -20.31 14.12
N ALA A 529 22.21 -21.36 13.67
CA ALA A 529 21.30 -22.18 14.46
C ALA A 529 21.94 -23.45 15.05
N ARG A 530 23.28 -23.49 15.20
CA ARG A 530 23.94 -24.65 15.81
C ARG A 530 23.45 -24.88 17.24
N HIS A 531 23.47 -26.14 17.70
CA HIS A 531 22.89 -26.55 18.99
C HIS A 531 23.70 -26.17 20.23
N TYR A 532 24.77 -25.38 20.07
CA TYR A 532 25.62 -24.94 21.18
C TYR A 532 26.08 -23.50 20.98
N ARG A 533 26.36 -22.81 22.10
CA ARG A 533 26.80 -21.43 22.09
C ARG A 533 28.22 -21.33 21.52
N ALA A 534 28.41 -20.56 20.46
CA ALA A 534 29.72 -20.25 19.89
C ALA A 534 29.86 -18.75 19.63
N ARG A 535 31.04 -18.20 19.93
CA ARG A 535 31.34 -16.76 19.83
C ARG A 535 32.70 -16.53 19.20
N TRP A 536 32.77 -15.68 18.19
CA TRP A 536 34.04 -15.33 17.57
C TRP A 536 34.02 -13.94 16.95
N LEU A 537 35.23 -13.44 16.69
CA LEU A 537 35.49 -12.23 15.95
C LEU A 537 36.13 -12.66 14.62
N ALA A 538 35.42 -12.45 13.53
CA ALA A 538 35.84 -12.83 12.18
C ALA A 538 36.70 -11.75 11.50
#